data_AF-A0AAV6AJN1-F1
#
_entry.id   AF-A0AAV6AJN1-F1
#
_cell.length_a   1.000
_cell.length_b   1.000
_cell.length_c   1.000
_cell.angle_alpha   90.00
_cell.angle_beta   90.00
_cell.angle_gamma   90.00
#
_symmetry.space_group_name_H-M   'P 1'
#
loop_
_entity.id
_entity.type
_entity.pdbx_description
1 polymer ?
#
loop_
_entity_poly.entity_id
_entity_poly.type
_entity_poly.pdbx_seq_one_letter_code
_entity_poly.pdbx_strand_id
1 'polypeptide(L)'
;GLDVLAFCDEEGVRFPTTLVSSSAVAGRLSANVFQAADADGVTVADALERFGCDPALAPAAAYAPGDVLGYIEIHIEQGPVLEREGLPLGVVTSIAGQSRFRVEVGGEAGHAGTVPMAMRRDALAAAAEMILAVESVGAAGPKHELVATVGRIAAQPGAVNVIPARVSFTLDVRAATDPPRLSAVEAIRARFREIADRRHATLTVERYHETPTTPCAPWLQAGLAAGVEAVGAPVRRLTSGAGHDGHAIHALTDIGMLFVRCRGGISHNPNEYAEAADMGLAVQALVEAIVHIADRADQGDGA
;
A
#
# COMPACT_ATOMS: atom_id res chain seq x y z
N GLY A 1 -12.24 26.77 -6.90
CA GLY A 1 -12.17 26.31 -8.30
C GLY A 1 -12.05 24.80 -8.33
N LEU A 2 -11.87 24.19 -9.50
CA LEU A 2 -11.56 22.76 -9.64
C LEU A 2 -10.28 22.63 -10.46
N ASP A 3 -9.31 21.90 -9.91
CA ASP A 3 -8.06 21.59 -10.57
C ASP A 3 -8.03 20.09 -10.89
N VAL A 4 -7.64 19.74 -12.11
CA VAL A 4 -7.43 18.35 -12.53
C VAL A 4 -5.92 18.13 -12.62
N LEU A 5 -5.41 17.25 -11.77
CA LEU A 5 -3.98 16.97 -11.67
C LEU A 5 -3.66 15.61 -12.28
N ALA A 6 -2.53 15.54 -12.99
CA ALA A 6 -1.94 14.30 -13.47
C ALA A 6 -0.57 14.15 -12.83
N PHE A 7 -0.51 13.36 -11.76
CA PHE A 7 0.73 13.13 -11.02
C PHE A 7 1.68 12.22 -11.83
N CYS A 8 2.98 12.51 -11.75
CA CYS A 8 4.04 11.66 -12.22
C CYS A 8 4.71 10.87 -11.08
N ASP A 9 5.21 9.69 -11.45
CA ASP A 9 6.00 8.77 -10.62
C ASP A 9 5.32 8.40 -9.28
N GLU A 10 4.03 8.10 -9.32
CA GLU A 10 3.28 7.49 -8.22
C GLU A 10 3.87 6.09 -7.90
N GLU A 11 3.94 5.24 -8.94
CA GLU A 11 4.30 3.82 -8.87
C GLU A 11 5.77 3.53 -8.50
N GLY A 12 6.69 4.45 -8.80
CA GLY A 12 8.12 4.26 -8.51
C GLY A 12 8.80 3.12 -9.26
N VAL A 13 8.39 2.86 -10.50
CA VAL A 13 8.91 1.74 -11.30
C VAL A 13 10.31 2.03 -11.83
N ARG A 14 10.60 3.28 -12.19
CA ARG A 14 11.87 3.68 -12.80
C ARG A 14 12.93 4.00 -11.76
N PHE A 15 12.56 4.80 -10.77
CA PHE A 15 13.45 5.26 -9.71
C PHE A 15 13.07 4.59 -8.39
N PRO A 16 14.00 4.42 -7.43
CA PRO A 16 13.70 3.88 -6.10
C PRO A 16 13.00 4.91 -5.21
N THR A 17 12.00 5.61 -5.75
CA THR A 17 11.19 6.68 -5.15
C THR A 17 9.74 6.50 -5.56
N THR A 18 8.78 7.01 -4.79
CA THR A 18 7.34 6.96 -5.13
C THR A 18 6.70 8.29 -4.79
N LEU A 19 5.51 8.55 -5.34
CA LEU A 19 4.68 9.73 -5.02
C LEU A 19 5.41 11.06 -5.23
N VAL A 20 6.29 11.15 -6.25
CA VAL A 20 7.23 12.27 -6.39
C VAL A 20 6.47 13.59 -6.58
N SER A 21 5.62 13.68 -7.60
CA SER A 21 4.92 14.93 -7.89
C SER A 21 3.79 15.26 -6.91
N SER A 22 3.08 14.26 -6.37
CA SER A 22 2.08 14.47 -5.32
C SER A 22 2.71 14.95 -4.02
N SER A 23 3.92 14.46 -3.69
CA SER A 23 4.72 15.02 -2.60
C SER A 23 5.17 16.46 -2.88
N ALA A 24 5.46 16.82 -4.12
CA ALA A 24 5.77 18.21 -4.50
C ALA A 24 4.56 19.12 -4.30
N VAL A 25 3.40 18.71 -4.81
CA VAL A 25 2.12 19.42 -4.64
C VAL A 25 1.71 19.54 -3.18
N ALA A 26 1.98 18.52 -2.36
CA ALA A 26 1.74 18.54 -0.92
C ALA A 26 2.80 19.32 -0.10
N GLY A 27 3.84 19.89 -0.73
CA GLY A 27 4.90 20.60 -0.03
C GLY A 27 5.83 19.71 0.81
N ARG A 28 5.91 18.41 0.48
CA ARG A 28 6.67 17.39 1.22
C ARG A 28 7.78 16.72 0.41
N LEU A 29 8.07 17.23 -0.78
CA LEU A 29 9.13 16.71 -1.63
C LEU A 29 10.48 16.79 -0.92
N SER A 30 11.11 15.65 -0.74
CA SER A 30 12.45 15.59 -0.18
C SER A 30 13.49 15.93 -1.25
N ALA A 31 14.47 16.77 -0.93
CA ALA A 31 15.52 17.18 -1.85
C ALA A 31 16.39 16.01 -2.34
N ASN A 32 16.47 14.91 -1.58
CA ASN A 32 17.21 13.71 -1.99
C ASN A 32 16.57 12.96 -3.17
N VAL A 33 15.29 13.22 -3.49
CA VAL A 33 14.59 12.55 -4.59
C VAL A 33 15.30 12.77 -5.92
N PHE A 34 15.87 13.97 -6.11
CA PHE A 34 16.57 14.37 -7.32
C PHE A 34 17.87 13.61 -7.56
N GLN A 35 18.44 13.01 -6.50
CA GLN A 35 19.65 12.20 -6.56
C GLN A 35 19.35 10.71 -6.76
N ALA A 36 18.10 10.29 -6.63
CA ALA A 36 17.71 8.91 -6.88
C ALA A 36 17.99 8.58 -8.35
N ALA A 37 18.70 7.46 -8.58
CA ALA A 37 19.09 7.02 -9.90
C ALA A 37 18.35 5.75 -10.30
N ASP A 38 18.00 5.65 -11.58
CA ASP A 38 17.49 4.42 -12.17
C ASP A 38 18.61 3.38 -12.37
N ALA A 39 18.25 2.22 -12.92
CA ALA A 39 19.19 1.12 -13.13
C ALA A 39 20.35 1.46 -14.10
N ASP A 40 20.16 2.47 -14.97
CA ASP A 40 21.15 2.95 -15.93
C ASP A 40 21.98 4.12 -15.36
N GLY A 41 21.74 4.51 -14.12
CA GLY A 41 22.44 5.59 -13.44
C GLY A 41 21.94 7.00 -13.81
N VAL A 42 20.81 7.12 -14.51
CA VAL A 42 20.20 8.43 -14.79
C VAL A 42 19.46 8.88 -13.54
N THR A 43 19.69 10.11 -13.08
CA THR A 43 19.00 10.63 -11.89
C THR A 43 17.61 11.18 -12.23
N VAL A 44 16.74 11.31 -11.21
CA VAL A 44 15.46 12.02 -11.34
C VAL A 44 15.67 13.44 -11.87
N ALA A 45 16.70 14.15 -11.40
CA ALA A 45 17.05 15.48 -11.91
C ALA A 45 17.36 15.45 -13.41
N ASP A 46 18.26 14.56 -13.85
CA ASP A 46 18.62 14.44 -15.26
C ASP A 46 17.41 14.09 -16.14
N ALA A 47 16.52 13.23 -15.64
CA ALA A 47 15.32 12.83 -16.35
C ALA A 47 14.32 13.99 -16.51
N LEU A 48 14.10 14.78 -15.46
CA LEU A 48 13.27 15.98 -15.51
C LEU A 48 13.85 17.04 -16.45
N GLU A 49 15.15 17.31 -16.37
CA GLU A 49 15.84 18.25 -17.26
C GLU A 49 15.72 17.84 -18.72
N ARG A 50 15.92 16.55 -19.03
CA ARG A 50 15.72 16.01 -20.39
C ARG A 50 14.28 16.09 -20.86
N PHE A 51 13.32 15.99 -19.95
CA PHE A 51 11.89 16.17 -20.25
C PHE A 51 11.54 17.65 -20.47
N GLY A 52 12.41 18.58 -20.09
CA GLY A 52 12.22 20.03 -20.22
C GLY A 52 11.72 20.72 -18.96
N CYS A 53 11.79 20.06 -17.80
CA CYS A 53 11.47 20.64 -16.50
C CYS A 53 12.74 21.09 -15.77
N ASP A 54 12.64 22.15 -14.98
CA ASP A 54 13.70 22.57 -14.06
C ASP A 54 13.42 21.96 -12.67
N PRO A 55 14.25 21.01 -12.17
CA PRO A 55 14.08 20.41 -10.85
C PRO A 55 14.04 21.43 -9.71
N ALA A 56 14.71 22.58 -9.86
CA ALA A 56 14.74 23.63 -8.84
C ALA A 56 13.37 24.32 -8.67
N LEU A 57 12.49 24.23 -9.67
CA LEU A 57 11.13 24.78 -9.61
C LEU A 57 10.11 23.83 -8.98
N ALA A 58 10.46 22.56 -8.75
CA ALA A 58 9.51 21.59 -8.19
C ALA A 58 8.89 22.01 -6.85
N PRO A 59 9.61 22.65 -5.90
CA PRO A 59 8.98 23.14 -4.66
C PRO A 59 7.90 24.21 -4.89
N ALA A 60 7.94 24.93 -6.03
CA ALA A 60 6.92 25.93 -6.36
C ALA A 60 5.59 25.32 -6.83
N ALA A 61 5.54 24.00 -7.05
CA ALA A 61 4.28 23.28 -7.32
C ALA A 61 3.42 23.09 -6.07
N ALA A 62 3.97 23.36 -4.88
CA ALA A 62 3.23 23.19 -3.63
C ALA A 62 2.07 24.17 -3.51
N TYR A 63 0.89 23.65 -3.17
CA TYR A 63 -0.22 24.49 -2.75
C TYR A 63 -0.01 24.96 -1.31
N ALA A 64 -0.51 26.14 -0.97
CA ALA A 64 -0.50 26.59 0.41
C ALA A 64 -1.56 25.83 1.22
N PRO A 65 -1.26 25.43 2.48
CA PRO A 65 -2.27 24.86 3.37
C PRO A 65 -3.45 25.81 3.54
N GLY A 66 -4.67 25.30 3.38
CA GLY A 66 -5.91 26.08 3.45
C GLY A 66 -6.43 26.61 2.10
N ASP A 67 -5.60 26.60 1.04
CA ASP A 67 -6.07 26.97 -0.31
C ASP A 67 -6.79 25.81 -1.02
N VAL A 68 -6.66 24.59 -0.50
CA VAL A 68 -7.27 23.37 -1.05
C VAL A 68 -8.31 22.82 -0.09
N LEU A 69 -9.58 22.82 -0.53
CA LEU A 69 -10.72 22.31 0.23
C LEU A 69 -10.64 20.80 0.48
N GLY A 70 -10.25 20.03 -0.53
CA GLY A 70 -10.11 18.59 -0.45
C GLY A 70 -9.61 18.00 -1.77
N TYR A 71 -9.18 16.75 -1.72
CA TYR A 71 -8.67 15.99 -2.85
C TYR A 71 -9.53 14.75 -3.08
N ILE A 72 -9.96 14.53 -4.31
CA ILE A 72 -10.71 13.32 -4.70
C ILE A 72 -9.92 12.58 -5.77
N GLU A 73 -9.67 11.30 -5.52
CA GLU A 73 -9.02 10.39 -6.48
C GLU A 73 -10.01 9.33 -6.96
N ILE A 74 -10.11 9.15 -8.27
CA ILE A 74 -10.84 8.02 -8.87
C ILE A 74 -9.83 7.00 -9.34
N HIS A 75 -9.99 5.76 -8.90
CA HIS A 75 -9.05 4.70 -9.24
C HIS A 75 -9.79 3.39 -9.49
N ILE A 76 -9.21 2.45 -10.24
CA ILE A 76 -9.72 1.09 -10.22
C ILE A 76 -9.44 0.44 -8.86
N GLU A 77 -10.24 -0.53 -8.44
CA GLU A 77 -10.06 -1.18 -7.13
C GLU A 77 -8.69 -1.89 -6.98
N GLN A 78 -8.14 -2.41 -8.09
CA GLN A 78 -6.98 -3.30 -8.10
C GLN A 78 -7.17 -4.56 -7.24
N GLY A 79 -8.43 -4.90 -6.97
CA GLY A 79 -8.87 -6.00 -6.13
C GLY A 79 -10.17 -6.60 -6.66
N PRO A 80 -10.54 -7.79 -6.15
CA PRO A 80 -11.68 -8.52 -6.68
C PRO A 80 -12.98 -8.28 -5.89
N VAL A 81 -13.01 -7.36 -4.92
CA VAL A 81 -14.13 -7.22 -3.98
C VAL A 81 -15.39 -6.72 -4.69
N LEU A 82 -15.31 -5.61 -5.41
CA LEU A 82 -16.43 -5.03 -6.14
C LEU A 82 -16.94 -5.97 -7.24
N GLU A 83 -16.03 -6.67 -7.94
CA GLU A 83 -16.43 -7.68 -8.93
C GLU A 83 -17.19 -8.84 -8.30
N ARG A 84 -16.67 -9.41 -7.21
CA ARG A 84 -17.31 -10.54 -6.51
C ARG A 84 -18.64 -10.16 -5.88
N GLU A 85 -18.78 -8.92 -5.43
CA GLU A 85 -20.04 -8.39 -4.87
C GLU A 85 -21.00 -7.90 -5.96
N GLY A 86 -20.56 -7.85 -7.23
CA GLY A 86 -21.39 -7.37 -8.35
C GLY A 86 -21.65 -5.87 -8.34
N LEU A 87 -20.77 -5.08 -7.70
CA LEU A 87 -20.93 -3.65 -7.51
C LEU A 87 -20.01 -2.87 -8.46
N PRO A 88 -20.48 -1.79 -9.12
CA PRO A 88 -19.66 -1.05 -10.07
C PRO A 88 -18.68 -0.07 -9.38
N LEU A 89 -19.06 0.45 -8.22
CA LEU A 89 -18.35 1.52 -7.51
C LEU A 89 -18.17 1.20 -6.03
N GLY A 90 -17.12 1.74 -5.41
CA GLY A 90 -16.87 1.63 -3.98
C GLY A 90 -16.25 2.89 -3.38
N VAL A 91 -16.84 3.41 -2.31
CA VAL A 91 -16.32 4.56 -1.56
C VAL A 91 -15.17 4.09 -0.67
N VAL A 92 -13.99 4.68 -0.84
CA VAL A 92 -12.82 4.27 -0.08
C VAL A 92 -12.87 4.85 1.33
N THR A 93 -12.63 4.02 2.35
CA THR A 93 -12.62 4.43 3.76
C THR A 93 -11.25 4.93 4.21
N SER A 94 -10.20 4.29 3.71
CA SER A 94 -8.81 4.60 3.99
C SER A 94 -7.90 3.93 2.97
N ILE A 95 -6.71 4.49 2.80
CA ILE A 95 -5.59 3.85 2.15
C ILE A 95 -4.78 3.12 3.22
N ALA A 96 -4.53 1.83 2.99
CA ALA A 96 -3.91 0.97 3.98
C ALA A 96 -2.51 1.44 4.37
N GLY A 97 -2.21 1.38 5.66
CA GLY A 97 -0.87 1.52 6.18
C GLY A 97 -0.09 0.24 5.95
N GLN A 98 1.23 0.33 6.00
CA GLN A 98 2.12 -0.77 5.64
C GLN A 98 3.36 -0.81 6.53
N SER A 99 3.67 -2.00 7.07
CA SER A 99 4.97 -2.29 7.70
C SER A 99 5.67 -3.40 6.92
N ARG A 100 6.92 -3.17 6.49
CA ARG A 100 7.73 -4.22 5.88
C ARG A 100 9.01 -4.50 6.65
N PHE A 101 9.32 -5.79 6.77
CA PHE A 101 10.47 -6.29 7.50
C PHE A 101 11.30 -7.27 6.67
N ARG A 102 12.60 -7.26 6.93
CA ARG A 102 13.53 -8.33 6.57
C ARG A 102 13.71 -9.22 7.80
N VAL A 103 13.50 -10.51 7.64
CA VAL A 103 13.66 -11.50 8.70
C VAL A 103 14.82 -12.41 8.33
N GLU A 104 15.78 -12.54 9.23
CA GLU A 104 16.91 -13.45 9.11
C GLU A 104 16.83 -14.49 10.22
N VAL A 105 16.83 -15.76 9.84
CA VAL A 105 16.82 -16.91 10.73
C VAL A 105 18.15 -17.64 10.58
N GLY A 106 18.90 -17.78 11.67
CA GLY A 106 20.16 -18.50 11.70
C GLY A 106 20.04 -19.85 12.39
N GLY A 107 20.70 -20.84 11.82
CA GLY A 107 20.81 -22.21 12.30
C GLY A 107 22.23 -22.73 12.09
N GLU A 108 22.37 -24.02 11.82
CA GLU A 108 23.66 -24.68 11.63
C GLU A 108 23.63 -25.59 10.40
N ALA A 109 24.64 -25.44 9.54
CA ALA A 109 24.77 -26.31 8.36
C ALA A 109 25.16 -27.71 8.80
N GLY A 110 24.55 -28.73 8.21
CA GLY A 110 24.89 -30.11 8.50
C GLY A 110 24.48 -31.04 7.37
N HIS A 111 25.12 -32.20 7.27
CA HIS A 111 24.80 -33.17 6.24
C HIS A 111 23.44 -33.84 6.54
N ALA A 112 22.51 -33.78 5.58
CA ALA A 112 21.12 -34.16 5.79
C ALA A 112 20.93 -35.65 6.14
N GLY A 113 21.87 -36.52 5.74
CA GLY A 113 21.81 -37.95 6.03
C GLY A 113 22.47 -38.39 7.33
N THR A 114 23.34 -37.57 7.93
CA THR A 114 24.20 -38.01 9.05
C THR A 114 23.95 -37.23 10.33
N VAL A 115 23.40 -36.02 10.27
CA VAL A 115 23.02 -35.26 11.47
C VAL A 115 21.65 -35.75 11.98
N PRO A 116 21.58 -36.34 13.19
CA PRO A 116 20.32 -36.80 13.78
C PRO A 116 19.32 -35.66 13.97
N MET A 117 18.02 -35.94 13.85
CA MET A 117 16.96 -34.91 13.91
C MET A 117 17.01 -34.08 15.20
N ALA A 118 17.25 -34.72 16.36
CA ALA A 118 17.29 -34.05 17.66
C ALA A 118 18.48 -33.07 17.82
N MET A 119 19.48 -33.14 16.94
CA MET A 119 20.67 -32.28 16.96
C MET A 119 20.60 -31.13 15.94
N ARG A 120 19.55 -31.07 15.12
CA ARG A 120 19.47 -30.09 14.04
C ARG A 120 19.09 -28.72 14.59
N ARG A 121 19.76 -27.69 14.07
CA ARG A 121 19.34 -26.29 14.13
C ARG A 121 18.96 -25.85 12.73
N ASP A 122 17.83 -26.36 12.26
CA ASP A 122 17.38 -26.17 10.88
C ASP A 122 16.67 -24.82 10.71
N ALA A 123 17.34 -23.87 10.06
CA ALA A 123 16.82 -22.52 9.87
C ALA A 123 15.58 -22.50 8.96
N LEU A 124 15.49 -23.42 7.99
CA LEU A 124 14.36 -23.46 7.05
C LEU A 124 13.12 -24.03 7.72
N ALA A 125 13.27 -25.06 8.55
CA ALA A 125 12.15 -25.59 9.30
C ALA A 125 11.62 -24.58 10.35
N ALA A 126 12.49 -23.77 10.95
CA ALA A 126 12.07 -22.66 11.81
C ALA A 126 11.35 -21.55 11.02
N ALA A 127 11.90 -21.15 9.86
CA ALA A 127 11.26 -20.17 8.98
C ALA A 127 9.89 -20.63 8.46
N ALA A 128 9.72 -21.91 8.15
CA ALA A 128 8.43 -22.47 7.72
C ALA A 128 7.34 -22.29 8.81
N GLU A 129 7.66 -22.55 10.07
CA GLU A 129 6.72 -22.29 11.18
C GLU A 129 6.42 -20.80 11.35
N MET A 130 7.43 -19.94 11.17
CA MET A 130 7.25 -18.49 11.22
C MET A 130 6.31 -18.02 10.11
N ILE A 131 6.46 -18.54 8.88
CA ILE A 131 5.59 -18.21 7.75
C ILE A 131 4.13 -18.61 8.04
N LEU A 132 3.90 -19.81 8.58
CA LEU A 132 2.56 -20.24 8.98
C LEU A 132 1.99 -19.37 10.10
N ALA A 133 2.82 -18.88 11.01
CA ALA A 133 2.39 -17.93 12.04
C ALA A 133 1.98 -16.57 11.45
N VAL A 134 2.66 -16.09 10.40
CA VAL A 134 2.26 -14.87 9.68
C VAL A 134 0.86 -15.02 9.09
N GLU A 135 0.63 -16.08 8.33
CA GLU A 135 -0.68 -16.38 7.73
C GLU A 135 -1.76 -16.50 8.81
N SER A 136 -1.49 -17.25 9.88
CA SER A 136 -2.44 -17.43 10.98
C SER A 136 -2.81 -16.13 11.68
N VAL A 137 -1.85 -15.22 11.91
CA VAL A 137 -2.14 -13.92 12.54
C VAL A 137 -2.94 -13.03 11.59
N GLY A 138 -2.55 -12.97 10.31
CA GLY A 138 -3.30 -12.22 9.29
C GLY A 138 -4.75 -12.68 9.18
N ALA A 139 -4.97 -14.00 9.09
CA ALA A 139 -6.30 -14.60 8.99
C ALA A 139 -7.18 -14.40 10.23
N ALA A 140 -6.57 -14.25 11.42
CA ALA A 140 -7.28 -14.01 12.67
C ALA A 140 -7.64 -12.54 12.91
N GLY A 141 -7.08 -11.61 12.14
CA GLY A 141 -7.38 -10.19 12.26
C GLY A 141 -8.74 -9.76 11.68
N PRO A 142 -9.03 -8.45 11.69
CA PRO A 142 -10.23 -7.90 11.08
C PRO A 142 -10.39 -8.32 9.61
N LYS A 143 -11.53 -8.93 9.29
CA LYS A 143 -11.79 -9.48 7.95
C LYS A 143 -11.74 -8.39 6.89
N HIS A 144 -11.05 -8.66 5.78
CA HIS A 144 -10.85 -7.73 4.65
C HIS A 144 -10.11 -6.43 4.99
N GLU A 145 -9.64 -6.26 6.22
CA GLU A 145 -9.01 -5.03 6.71
C GLU A 145 -7.58 -5.25 7.17
N LEU A 146 -7.14 -6.50 7.41
CA LEU A 146 -5.76 -6.86 7.72
C LEU A 146 -5.28 -7.95 6.77
N VAL A 147 -4.09 -7.76 6.21
CA VAL A 147 -3.37 -8.80 5.45
C VAL A 147 -1.93 -8.85 5.91
N ALA A 148 -1.37 -10.07 5.96
CA ALA A 148 0.03 -10.30 6.31
C ALA A 148 0.60 -11.33 5.34
N THR A 149 1.72 -11.00 4.69
CA THR A 149 2.25 -11.79 3.57
C THR A 149 3.75 -11.99 3.71
N VAL A 150 4.22 -13.20 3.39
CA VAL A 150 5.62 -13.49 3.10
C VAL A 150 5.77 -13.66 1.59
N GLY A 151 6.33 -12.64 0.94
CA GLY A 151 6.42 -12.59 -0.53
C GLY A 151 7.73 -13.15 -1.10
N ARG A 152 8.78 -13.26 -0.27
CA ARG A 152 10.11 -13.74 -0.69
C ARG A 152 10.73 -14.58 0.41
N ILE A 153 11.37 -15.68 0.02
CA ILE A 153 12.21 -16.51 0.88
C ILE A 153 13.47 -16.94 0.12
N ALA A 154 14.60 -17.00 0.82
CA ALA A 154 15.85 -17.56 0.32
C ALA A 154 16.53 -18.39 1.41
N ALA A 155 16.86 -19.65 1.11
CA ALA A 155 17.54 -20.55 2.03
C ALA A 155 18.97 -20.84 1.55
N GLN A 156 19.93 -20.81 2.47
CA GLN A 156 21.34 -21.04 2.20
C GLN A 156 21.86 -22.27 2.98
N PRO A 157 22.70 -23.13 2.36
CA PRO A 157 23.31 -22.97 1.03
C PRO A 157 22.40 -23.35 -0.15
N GLY A 158 21.20 -23.88 0.09
CA GLY A 158 20.26 -24.28 -0.97
C GLY A 158 20.55 -25.64 -1.62
N ALA A 159 21.49 -26.42 -1.06
CA ALA A 159 21.78 -27.78 -1.48
C ALA A 159 20.78 -28.77 -0.86
N VAL A 160 20.24 -29.68 -1.68
CA VAL A 160 19.19 -30.65 -1.28
C VAL A 160 19.62 -31.60 -0.15
N ASN A 161 20.92 -31.83 0.02
CA ASN A 161 21.49 -32.74 1.02
C ASN A 161 22.14 -32.00 2.20
N VAL A 162 21.87 -30.71 2.38
CA VAL A 162 22.42 -29.89 3.48
C VAL A 162 21.29 -29.25 4.26
N ILE A 163 21.35 -29.37 5.59
CA ILE A 163 20.48 -28.65 6.53
C ILE A 163 20.76 -27.15 6.36
N PRO A 164 19.74 -26.31 6.05
CA PRO A 164 19.95 -24.89 5.86
C PRO A 164 20.42 -24.19 7.14
N ALA A 165 21.51 -23.44 7.02
CA ALA A 165 22.11 -22.69 8.12
C ALA A 165 21.58 -21.26 8.23
N ARG A 166 21.01 -20.73 7.14
CA ARG A 166 20.47 -19.37 7.11
C ARG A 166 19.26 -19.33 6.19
N VAL A 167 18.22 -18.64 6.63
CA VAL A 167 17.07 -18.30 5.80
C VAL A 167 16.76 -16.82 5.95
N SER A 168 16.59 -16.13 4.83
CA SER A 168 16.05 -14.78 4.79
C SER A 168 14.67 -14.79 4.17
N PHE A 169 13.73 -14.04 4.74
CA PHE A 169 12.42 -13.83 4.16
C PHE A 169 11.88 -12.43 4.43
N THR A 170 10.87 -12.01 3.68
CA THR A 170 10.19 -10.72 3.87
C THR A 170 8.89 -10.88 4.63
N LEU A 171 8.49 -9.87 5.37
CA LEU A 171 7.15 -9.74 5.97
C LEU A 171 6.56 -8.41 5.49
N ASP A 172 5.35 -8.43 4.92
CA ASP A 172 4.55 -7.27 4.54
C ASP A 172 3.20 -7.36 5.28
N VAL A 173 2.95 -6.42 6.20
CA VAL A 173 1.69 -6.33 6.95
C VAL A 173 0.99 -5.04 6.57
N ARG A 174 -0.25 -5.13 6.10
CA ARG A 174 -1.08 -3.97 5.75
C ARG A 174 -2.40 -4.02 6.49
N ALA A 175 -2.92 -2.85 6.87
CA ALA A 175 -4.26 -2.78 7.40
C ALA A 175 -4.96 -1.44 7.12
N ALA A 176 -6.29 -1.47 7.20
CA ALA A 176 -7.16 -0.30 7.04
C ALA A 176 -6.94 0.79 8.12
N THR A 177 -6.55 0.38 9.33
CA THR A 177 -6.22 1.27 10.44
C THR A 177 -4.92 0.83 11.11
N ASP A 178 -4.16 1.77 11.66
CA ASP A 178 -2.88 1.47 12.32
C ASP A 178 -2.99 0.54 13.55
N PRO A 179 -3.99 0.66 14.45
CA PRO A 179 -4.07 -0.19 15.63
C PRO A 179 -4.05 -1.71 15.34
N PRO A 180 -4.90 -2.29 14.45
CA PRO A 180 -4.82 -3.71 14.12
C PRO A 180 -3.52 -4.08 13.41
N ARG A 181 -2.96 -3.20 12.57
CA ARG A 181 -1.68 -3.41 11.88
C ARG A 181 -0.54 -3.58 12.89
N LEU A 182 -0.40 -2.64 13.81
CA LEU A 182 0.64 -2.63 14.83
C LEU A 182 0.47 -3.80 15.80
N SER A 183 -0.77 -4.13 16.18
CA SER A 183 -1.07 -5.30 17.02
C SER A 183 -0.66 -6.61 16.32
N ALA A 184 -0.96 -6.76 15.03
CA ALA A 184 -0.58 -7.94 14.25
C ALA A 184 0.94 -8.07 14.12
N VAL A 185 1.65 -6.96 13.87
CA VAL A 185 3.13 -6.94 13.83
C VAL A 185 3.71 -7.44 15.15
N GLU A 186 3.22 -6.93 16.29
CA GLU A 186 3.71 -7.36 17.60
C GLU A 186 3.39 -8.83 17.90
N ALA A 187 2.19 -9.30 17.54
CA ALA A 187 1.83 -10.70 17.65
C ALA A 187 2.75 -11.61 16.81
N ILE A 188 3.00 -11.26 15.55
CA ILE A 188 3.92 -11.99 14.66
C ILE A 188 5.32 -12.03 15.25
N ARG A 189 5.85 -10.89 15.70
CA ARG A 189 7.18 -10.81 16.32
C ARG A 189 7.29 -11.64 17.59
N ALA A 190 6.22 -11.72 18.39
CA ALA A 190 6.16 -12.60 19.55
C ALA A 190 6.22 -14.08 19.15
N ARG A 191 5.42 -14.50 18.17
CA ARG A 191 5.44 -15.87 17.62
C ARG A 191 6.80 -16.23 17.05
N PHE A 192 7.47 -15.30 16.35
CA PHE A 192 8.82 -15.55 15.83
C PHE A 192 9.82 -15.83 16.95
N ARG A 193 9.80 -15.05 18.04
CA ARG A 193 10.67 -15.27 19.19
C ARG A 193 10.44 -16.65 19.82
N GLU A 194 9.18 -17.01 20.06
CA GLU A 194 8.82 -18.34 20.61
C GLU A 194 9.31 -19.49 19.72
N ILE A 195 9.15 -19.37 18.40
CA ILE A 195 9.60 -20.37 17.43
C ILE A 195 11.13 -20.45 17.42
N ALA A 196 11.82 -19.31 17.38
CA ALA A 196 13.28 -19.26 17.37
C ALA A 196 13.87 -19.93 18.62
N ASP A 197 13.33 -19.62 19.81
CA ASP A 197 13.75 -20.21 21.07
C ASP A 197 13.53 -21.72 21.10
N ARG A 198 12.34 -22.19 20.72
CA ARG A 198 11.99 -23.62 20.67
C ARG A 198 12.84 -24.40 19.67
N ARG A 199 13.23 -23.77 18.56
CA ARG A 199 14.02 -24.38 17.48
C ARG A 199 15.53 -24.20 17.66
N HIS A 200 15.96 -23.51 18.72
CA HIS A 200 17.36 -23.13 18.95
C HIS A 200 17.99 -22.39 17.75
N ALA A 201 17.20 -21.52 17.12
CA ALA A 201 17.60 -20.69 15.99
C ALA A 201 17.87 -19.25 16.46
N THR A 202 18.77 -18.55 15.79
CA THR A 202 18.90 -17.10 15.96
C THR A 202 17.89 -16.37 15.07
N LEU A 203 17.47 -15.19 15.49
CA LEU A 203 16.46 -14.40 14.79
C LEU A 203 16.86 -12.92 14.77
N THR A 204 16.79 -12.30 13.59
CA THR A 204 16.83 -10.85 13.43
C THR A 204 15.60 -10.42 12.63
N VAL A 205 14.94 -9.35 13.09
CA VAL A 205 13.77 -8.76 12.42
C VAL A 205 14.03 -7.27 12.27
N GLU A 206 14.33 -6.85 11.04
CA GLU A 206 14.68 -5.48 10.71
C GLU A 206 13.52 -4.82 9.94
N ARG A 207 12.98 -3.72 10.45
CA ARG A 207 12.01 -2.92 9.70
C ARG A 207 12.74 -2.02 8.72
N TYR A 208 12.37 -2.10 7.45
CA TYR A 208 12.97 -1.24 6.41
C TYR A 208 11.96 -0.30 5.74
N HIS A 209 10.65 -0.49 5.99
CA HIS A 209 9.61 0.40 5.48
C HIS A 209 8.44 0.47 6.47
N GLU A 210 7.89 1.67 6.64
CA GLU A 210 6.78 1.97 7.53
C GLU A 210 6.01 3.17 6.95
N THR A 211 4.73 2.94 6.65
CA THR A 211 3.81 3.98 6.18
C THR A 211 2.54 3.90 7.02
N PRO A 212 2.12 4.99 7.70
CA PRO A 212 0.86 5.01 8.45
C PRO A 212 -0.35 4.89 7.52
N THR A 213 -1.50 4.55 8.07
CA THR A 213 -2.77 4.60 7.33
C THR A 213 -3.18 6.01 6.99
N THR A 214 -3.78 6.19 5.81
CA THR A 214 -4.33 7.47 5.37
C THR A 214 -5.85 7.39 5.34
N PRO A 215 -6.57 7.92 6.33
CA PRO A 215 -8.03 7.89 6.34
C PRO A 215 -8.61 8.83 5.28
N CYS A 216 -9.67 8.39 4.59
CA CYS A 216 -10.50 9.31 3.80
C CYS A 216 -11.41 10.11 4.73
N ALA A 217 -11.57 11.41 4.47
CA ALA A 217 -12.35 12.28 5.33
C ALA A 217 -13.84 11.90 5.32
N PRO A 218 -14.53 11.86 6.48
CA PRO A 218 -15.93 11.46 6.54
C PRO A 218 -16.86 12.29 5.65
N TRP A 219 -16.60 13.58 5.49
CA TRP A 219 -17.41 14.47 4.65
C TRP A 219 -17.21 14.20 3.15
N LEU A 220 -15.98 13.90 2.71
CA LEU A 220 -15.69 13.47 1.34
C LEU A 220 -16.29 12.08 1.06
N GLN A 221 -16.19 11.14 2.01
CA GLN A 221 -16.87 9.85 1.90
C GLN A 221 -18.39 9.99 1.80
N ALA A 222 -18.99 10.94 2.51
CA ALA A 222 -20.41 11.21 2.44
C ALA A 222 -20.80 11.81 1.07
N GLY A 223 -20.03 12.76 0.55
CA GLY A 223 -20.26 13.33 -0.78
C GLY A 223 -20.13 12.28 -1.89
N LEU A 224 -19.08 11.45 -1.83
CA LEU A 224 -18.89 10.33 -2.76
C LEU A 224 -20.02 9.29 -2.66
N ALA A 225 -20.47 8.97 -1.45
CA ALA A 225 -21.62 8.08 -1.26
C ALA A 225 -22.90 8.66 -1.89
N ALA A 226 -23.17 9.95 -1.69
CA ALA A 226 -24.31 10.63 -2.31
C ALA A 226 -24.23 10.58 -3.86
N GLY A 227 -23.03 10.77 -4.42
CA GLY A 227 -22.81 10.63 -5.86
C GLY A 227 -23.05 9.22 -6.39
N VAL A 228 -22.62 8.18 -5.66
CA VAL A 228 -22.89 6.78 -5.99
C VAL A 228 -24.39 6.47 -5.93
N GLU A 229 -25.12 6.98 -4.93
CA GLU A 229 -26.57 6.82 -4.82
C GLU A 229 -27.32 7.51 -5.95
N ALA A 230 -26.88 8.72 -6.35
CA ALA A 230 -27.49 9.50 -7.42
C ALA A 230 -27.46 8.79 -8.79
N VAL A 231 -26.43 7.98 -9.04
CA VAL A 231 -26.33 7.15 -10.26
C VAL A 231 -27.06 5.80 -10.15
N GLY A 232 -27.78 5.57 -9.05
CA GLY A 232 -28.58 4.36 -8.81
C GLY A 232 -27.76 3.13 -8.42
N ALA A 233 -26.51 3.30 -8.00
CA ALA A 233 -25.65 2.20 -7.53
C ALA A 233 -25.70 2.08 -5.99
N PRO A 234 -25.59 0.87 -5.43
CA PRO A 234 -25.53 0.68 -3.98
C PRO A 234 -24.18 1.16 -3.42
N VAL A 235 -24.20 1.85 -2.27
CA VAL A 235 -22.98 2.33 -1.62
C VAL A 235 -22.27 1.19 -0.91
N ARG A 236 -21.08 0.85 -1.41
CA ARG A 236 -20.12 -0.01 -0.71
C ARG A 236 -18.95 0.80 -0.21
N ARG A 237 -18.62 0.65 1.07
CA ARG A 237 -17.43 1.27 1.69
C ARG A 237 -16.33 0.26 1.89
N LEU A 238 -15.13 0.47 1.37
CA LEU A 238 -14.01 -0.49 1.45
C LEU A 238 -12.66 0.21 1.57
N THR A 239 -11.64 -0.50 2.02
CA THR A 239 -10.28 0.04 2.16
C THR A 239 -9.49 -0.17 0.85
N SER A 240 -8.63 0.78 0.48
CA SER A 240 -7.60 0.54 -0.54
C SER A 240 -6.42 -0.22 0.04
N GLY A 241 -6.08 -1.36 -0.55
CA GLY A 241 -4.90 -2.15 -0.17
C GLY A 241 -3.59 -1.66 -0.80
N ALA A 242 -3.67 -0.80 -1.81
CA ALA A 242 -2.53 -0.24 -2.54
C ALA A 242 -2.19 1.17 -2.01
N GLY A 243 -0.99 1.65 -2.33
CA GLY A 243 -0.65 3.08 -2.15
C GLY A 243 -1.27 3.89 -3.28
N HIS A 244 -1.49 5.18 -3.01
CA HIS A 244 -1.96 6.14 -4.01
C HIS A 244 -1.40 7.54 -3.70
N ASP A 245 -1.55 8.49 -4.63
CA ASP A 245 -1.16 9.88 -4.42
C ASP A 245 -1.84 10.53 -3.21
N GLY A 246 -3.04 10.05 -2.85
CA GLY A 246 -3.70 10.41 -1.60
C GLY A 246 -2.83 10.29 -0.34
N HIS A 247 -1.86 9.35 -0.28
CA HIS A 247 -0.92 9.27 0.84
C HIS A 247 -0.07 10.53 1.02
N ALA A 248 0.37 11.13 -0.09
CA ALA A 248 1.15 12.37 -0.05
C ALA A 248 0.24 13.59 0.18
N ILE A 249 -0.88 13.65 -0.54
CA ILE A 249 -1.81 14.79 -0.51
C ILE A 249 -2.51 14.93 0.84
N HIS A 250 -2.68 13.85 1.61
CA HIS A 250 -3.24 13.91 2.96
C HIS A 250 -2.49 14.83 3.93
N ALA A 251 -1.23 15.18 3.62
CA ALA A 251 -0.49 16.14 4.42
C ALA A 251 -0.86 17.61 4.14
N LEU A 252 -1.52 17.86 3.01
CA LEU A 252 -1.96 19.18 2.56
C LEU A 252 -3.43 19.43 2.89
N THR A 253 -4.28 18.43 2.67
CA THR A 253 -5.74 18.56 2.79
C THR A 253 -6.41 17.20 3.02
N ASP A 254 -7.72 17.23 3.27
CA ASP A 254 -8.56 16.04 3.38
C ASP A 254 -8.68 15.31 2.04
N ILE A 255 -8.67 13.98 2.08
CA ILE A 255 -8.76 13.15 0.87
C ILE A 255 -10.03 12.29 0.86
N GLY A 256 -10.51 11.97 -0.33
CA GLY A 256 -11.53 10.96 -0.58
C GLY A 256 -11.17 10.18 -1.82
N MET A 257 -11.56 8.91 -1.90
CA MET A 257 -11.37 8.14 -3.12
C MET A 257 -12.59 7.32 -3.48
N LEU A 258 -12.78 7.12 -4.78
CA LEU A 258 -13.81 6.26 -5.33
C LEU A 258 -13.16 5.19 -6.20
N PHE A 259 -13.46 3.94 -5.88
CA PHE A 259 -13.06 2.80 -6.66
C PHE A 259 -14.06 2.47 -7.76
N VAL A 260 -13.50 2.04 -8.89
CA VAL A 260 -14.19 1.44 -10.02
C VAL A 260 -13.87 -0.05 -10.06
N ARG A 261 -14.88 -0.88 -10.25
CA ARG A 261 -14.72 -2.33 -10.44
C ARG A 261 -13.74 -2.61 -11.59
N CYS A 262 -12.86 -3.59 -11.39
CA CYS A 262 -11.94 -4.09 -12.41
C CYS A 262 -12.05 -5.61 -12.56
N ARG A 263 -11.79 -6.11 -13.78
CA ARG A 263 -12.02 -7.51 -14.15
C ARG A 263 -11.00 -8.42 -13.48
N GLY A 264 -11.49 -9.43 -12.76
CA GLY A 264 -10.68 -10.40 -12.02
C GLY A 264 -9.86 -9.81 -10.87
N GLY A 265 -10.02 -8.53 -10.54
CA GLY A 265 -9.11 -7.81 -9.65
C GLY A 265 -7.67 -7.74 -10.17
N ILE A 266 -7.47 -7.87 -11.48
CA ILE A 266 -6.14 -7.87 -12.10
C ILE A 266 -5.65 -6.42 -12.19
N SER A 267 -4.45 -6.17 -11.66
CA SER A 267 -3.74 -4.91 -11.83
C SER A 267 -2.22 -5.14 -12.00
N HIS A 268 -1.49 -4.11 -12.44
CA HIS A 268 -0.06 -4.18 -12.78
C HIS A 268 0.23 -5.28 -13.82
N ASN A 269 -0.71 -5.48 -14.72
CA ASN A 269 -0.71 -6.53 -15.72
C ASN A 269 -1.34 -6.00 -17.02
N PRO A 270 -0.81 -6.35 -18.21
CA PRO A 270 -1.41 -5.92 -19.48
C PRO A 270 -2.88 -6.33 -19.69
N ASN A 271 -3.40 -7.29 -18.91
CA ASN A 271 -4.80 -7.70 -18.94
C ASN A 271 -5.69 -6.91 -17.95
N GLU A 272 -5.14 -5.89 -17.27
CA GLU A 272 -5.92 -4.96 -16.46
C GLU A 272 -7.03 -4.32 -17.29
N TYR A 273 -8.24 -4.33 -16.76
CA TYR A 273 -9.42 -3.88 -17.51
C TYR A 273 -10.54 -3.44 -16.57
N ALA A 274 -11.09 -2.25 -16.84
CA ALA A 274 -12.32 -1.75 -16.27
C ALA A 274 -13.37 -1.57 -17.38
N GLU A 275 -14.63 -1.90 -17.11
CA GLU A 275 -15.69 -1.74 -18.10
C GLU A 275 -16.00 -0.26 -18.33
N ALA A 276 -16.18 0.11 -19.60
CA ALA A 276 -16.51 1.49 -19.97
C ALA A 276 -17.81 1.99 -19.31
N ALA A 277 -18.76 1.08 -19.06
CA ALA A 277 -19.98 1.40 -18.32
C ALA A 277 -19.69 1.76 -16.86
N ASP A 278 -18.82 1.00 -16.18
CA ASP A 278 -18.43 1.27 -14.78
C ASP A 278 -17.64 2.59 -14.68
N MET A 279 -16.72 2.85 -15.62
CA MET A 279 -16.02 4.13 -15.71
C MET A 279 -16.99 5.30 -15.96
N GLY A 280 -18.01 5.10 -16.80
CA GLY A 280 -19.06 6.09 -17.04
C GLY A 280 -19.86 6.42 -15.78
N LEU A 281 -20.23 5.40 -15.00
CA LEU A 281 -20.88 5.57 -13.70
C LEU A 281 -19.98 6.31 -12.71
N ALA A 282 -18.67 6.02 -12.69
CA ALA A 282 -17.72 6.68 -11.81
C ALA A 282 -17.62 8.20 -12.09
N VAL A 283 -17.58 8.58 -13.38
CA VAL A 283 -17.55 9.99 -13.79
C VAL A 283 -18.85 10.70 -13.39
N GLN A 284 -20.01 10.07 -13.62
CA GLN A 284 -21.30 10.63 -13.21
C GLN A 284 -21.38 10.81 -11.69
N ALA A 285 -20.98 9.78 -10.92
CA ALA A 285 -20.97 9.84 -9.48
C ALA A 285 -20.00 10.91 -8.94
N LEU A 286 -18.84 11.10 -9.57
CA LEU A 286 -17.90 12.17 -9.21
C LEU A 286 -18.51 13.55 -9.42
N VAL A 287 -19.21 13.78 -10.54
CA VAL A 287 -19.88 15.07 -10.80
C VAL A 287 -20.93 15.36 -9.72
N GLU A 288 -21.78 14.40 -9.41
CA GLU A 288 -22.81 14.53 -8.36
C GLU A 288 -22.17 14.76 -6.98
N ALA A 289 -21.09 14.06 -6.66
CA ALA A 289 -20.35 14.25 -5.42
C ALA A 289 -19.75 15.66 -5.30
N ILE A 290 -19.16 16.20 -6.38
CA ILE A 290 -18.58 17.55 -6.41
C ILE A 290 -19.67 18.61 -6.18
N VAL A 291 -20.84 18.47 -6.83
CA VAL A 291 -21.97 19.39 -6.63
C VAL A 291 -22.45 19.32 -5.18
N HIS A 292 -22.64 18.11 -4.64
CA HIS A 292 -23.06 17.94 -3.24
C HIS A 292 -22.07 18.56 -2.25
N ILE A 293 -20.77 18.41 -2.49
CA ILE A 293 -19.70 18.99 -1.67
C ILE A 293 -19.74 20.52 -1.75
N ALA A 294 -19.87 21.08 -2.96
CA ALA A 294 -19.94 22.52 -3.17
C ALA A 294 -21.14 23.15 -2.45
N ASP A 295 -22.32 22.54 -2.57
CA ASP A 295 -23.55 23.01 -1.92
C ASP A 295 -23.42 23.04 -0.38
N ARG A 296 -22.72 22.06 0.21
CA ARG A 296 -22.47 22.01 1.66
C ARG A 296 -21.46 23.05 2.12
N ALA A 297 -20.40 23.25 1.35
CA ALA A 297 -19.39 24.26 1.65
C ALA A 297 -20.01 25.67 1.67
N ASP A 298 -20.93 25.96 0.75
CA ASP A 298 -21.65 27.25 0.69
C ASP A 298 -22.64 27.45 1.86
N GLN A 299 -23.16 26.36 2.43
CA GLN A 299 -24.12 26.41 3.56
C GLN A 299 -23.44 26.59 4.93
N GLY A 300 -22.11 26.55 5.01
CA GLY A 300 -21.36 26.71 6.26
C GLY A 300 -21.47 25.53 7.22
N ASP A 301 -22.06 24.42 6.77
CA ASP A 301 -22.13 23.15 7.51
C ASP A 301 -20.79 22.41 7.39
N GLY A 302 -19.79 22.93 8.11
CA GLY A 302 -18.50 22.31 8.44
C GLY A 302 -17.92 21.33 7.41
N ALA A 303 -17.09 21.86 6.50
CA ALA A 303 -15.98 21.11 5.93
C ALA A 303 -14.87 20.96 6.98
#